data_AF-A0A6C0AKT3-F1
#
_entry.id   AF-A0A6C0AKT3-F1
#
_cell.length_a   1.000
_cell.length_b   1.000
_cell.length_c   1.000
_cell.angle_alpha   90.00
_cell.angle_beta   90.00
_cell.angle_gamma   90.00
#
_symmetry.space_group_name_H-M   'P 1'
#
loop_
_entity.id
_entity.type
_entity.pdbx_description
1 polymer ?
#
loop_
_entity_poly.entity_id
_entity_poly.type
_entity_poly.pdbx_seq_one_letter_code
_entity_poly.pdbx_strand_id
1 'polypeptide(L)'
;MAKYNNETYGMSFEKFLCDIHNVQNTIEPCRCQTEFIDKLYKSNISELLEKNNILIVEHQGKDNGDVDFKINLDNRPATLSAKTTMGKHGKICPQGGQPTYKSFDRKRNLTTKTANLDRQKANCIRFEWLKNNIHSYLNEMQARTFCCDCLLYLNNCKKNPQAILVKNKKYDFTKMKITYSRPNYEEKPHKKKPAPATTEFSTTIYAIIDGKTEQIGEFQFHKSSRQQVKFRFYSKLFH
;
A
#
# COMPACT_ATOMS: atom_id res chain seq x y z
N MET A 1 -22.89 -1.81 -13.90
CA MET A 1 -21.69 -0.95 -13.71
C MET A 1 -20.49 -1.86 -13.50
N ALA A 2 -19.45 -1.74 -14.33
CA ALA A 2 -18.20 -2.46 -14.11
C ALA A 2 -17.63 -2.05 -12.73
N LYS A 3 -17.31 -3.05 -11.91
CA LYS A 3 -16.77 -2.82 -10.57
C LYS A 3 -15.27 -2.51 -10.70
N TYR A 4 -14.94 -1.23 -10.85
CA TYR A 4 -13.54 -0.78 -10.96
C TYR A 4 -12.72 -1.21 -9.75
N ASN A 5 -11.47 -1.59 -10.02
CA ASN A 5 -10.52 -2.04 -9.01
C ASN A 5 -9.62 -0.86 -8.55
N ASN A 6 -8.81 -1.07 -7.51
CA ASN A 6 -7.92 -0.02 -6.99
C ASN A 6 -6.91 0.49 -8.03
N GLU A 7 -6.52 -0.33 -9.01
CA GLU A 7 -5.55 0.06 -10.03
C GLU A 7 -6.13 1.12 -10.97
N THR A 8 -7.38 0.93 -11.42
CA THR A 8 -8.10 1.93 -12.23
C THR A 8 -8.19 3.28 -11.51
N TYR A 9 -8.51 3.28 -10.21
CA TYR A 9 -8.54 4.51 -9.41
C TYR A 9 -7.15 5.15 -9.26
N GLY A 10 -6.09 4.35 -9.12
CA GLY A 10 -4.70 4.81 -9.08
C GLY A 10 -4.30 5.50 -10.39
N MET A 11 -4.46 4.81 -11.52
CA MET A 11 -4.14 5.33 -12.86
C MET A 11 -4.94 6.60 -13.19
N SER A 12 -6.22 6.63 -12.83
CA SER A 12 -7.06 7.82 -13.01
C SER A 12 -6.59 9.01 -12.17
N PHE A 13 -6.12 8.76 -10.95
CA PHE A 13 -5.58 9.81 -10.09
C PHE A 13 -4.26 10.35 -10.64
N GLU A 14 -3.36 9.47 -11.09
CA GLU A 14 -2.12 9.89 -11.73
C GLU A 14 -2.37 10.69 -13.01
N LYS A 15 -3.34 10.27 -13.83
CA LYS A 15 -3.76 11.01 -15.03
C LYS A 15 -4.26 12.40 -14.70
N PHE A 16 -5.15 12.52 -13.71
CA PHE A 16 -5.65 13.81 -13.24
C PHE A 16 -4.53 14.74 -12.79
N LEU A 17 -3.57 14.22 -12.02
CA LEU A 17 -2.41 14.97 -11.55
C LEU A 17 -1.55 15.51 -12.71
N CYS A 18 -1.39 14.72 -13.77
CA CYS A 18 -0.74 15.17 -15.00
C CYS A 18 -1.52 16.29 -15.68
N ASP A 19 -2.84 16.14 -15.79
CA ASP A 19 -3.72 17.06 -16.51
C ASP A 19 -3.71 18.47 -15.89
N ILE A 20 -3.82 18.57 -14.56
CA ILE A 20 -3.83 19.89 -13.88
C ILE A 20 -2.46 20.60 -13.93
N HIS A 21 -1.40 19.91 -14.33
CA HIS A 21 -0.04 20.46 -14.48
C HIS A 21 0.45 20.50 -15.93
N ASN A 22 -0.39 20.12 -16.90
CA ASN A 22 -0.03 19.99 -18.31
C ASN A 22 1.19 19.08 -18.56
N VAL A 23 1.34 18.01 -17.76
CA VAL A 23 2.42 17.03 -17.90
C VAL A 23 2.02 15.90 -18.83
N GLN A 24 2.88 15.58 -19.80
CA GLN A 24 2.67 14.45 -20.70
C GLN A 24 2.75 13.13 -19.93
N ASN A 25 1.86 12.20 -20.27
CA ASN A 25 1.83 10.86 -19.72
C ASN A 25 1.41 9.86 -20.79
N THR A 26 1.66 8.58 -20.52
CA THR A 26 1.34 7.49 -21.46
C THR A 26 0.31 6.52 -20.90
N ILE A 27 -0.53 7.01 -19.97
CA ILE A 27 -1.58 6.20 -19.35
C ILE A 27 -2.67 5.94 -20.39
N GLU A 28 -2.89 4.67 -20.72
CA GLU A 28 -3.92 4.27 -21.69
C GLU A 28 -5.32 4.67 -21.20
N PRO A 29 -6.19 5.26 -22.06
CA PRO A 29 -7.53 5.68 -21.66
C PRO A 29 -8.38 4.57 -21.04
N CYS A 30 -8.20 3.32 -21.48
CA CYS A 30 -8.94 2.16 -20.96
C CYS A 30 -8.56 1.80 -19.51
N ARG A 31 -7.42 2.28 -18.99
CA ARG A 31 -6.98 2.10 -17.60
C ARG A 31 -7.50 3.18 -16.66
N CYS A 32 -8.12 4.22 -17.21
CA CYS A 32 -8.68 5.35 -16.49
C CYS A 32 -10.21 5.30 -16.45
N GLN A 33 -10.80 6.12 -15.58
CA GLN A 33 -12.24 6.29 -15.47
C GLN A 33 -12.60 7.77 -15.44
N THR A 34 -13.19 8.25 -16.53
CA THR A 34 -13.47 9.67 -16.76
C THR A 34 -14.33 10.29 -15.66
N GLU A 35 -15.42 9.64 -15.24
CA GLU A 35 -16.30 10.21 -14.20
C GLU A 35 -15.58 10.38 -12.84
N PHE A 36 -14.56 9.56 -12.55
CA PHE A 36 -13.76 9.69 -11.35
C PHE A 36 -12.80 10.85 -11.50
N ILE A 37 -12.16 11.02 -12.66
CA ILE A 37 -11.34 12.20 -12.96
C ILE A 37 -12.18 13.48 -12.78
N ASP A 38 -13.41 13.53 -13.27
CA ASP A 38 -14.32 14.67 -13.08
C ASP A 38 -14.61 14.97 -11.59
N LYS A 39 -14.64 13.94 -10.74
CA LYS A 39 -14.75 14.13 -9.28
C LYS A 39 -13.47 14.69 -8.67
N LEU A 40 -12.30 14.37 -9.22
CA LEU A 40 -11.02 14.88 -8.73
C LEU A 40 -10.88 16.38 -8.99
N TYR A 41 -11.37 16.89 -10.12
CA TYR A 41 -11.45 18.33 -10.39
C TYR A 41 -12.28 19.11 -9.37
N LYS A 42 -13.22 18.45 -8.68
CA LYS A 42 -14.08 19.06 -7.64
C LYS A 42 -13.59 18.80 -6.21
N SER A 43 -12.43 18.18 -6.06
CA SER A 43 -11.86 17.81 -4.76
C SER A 43 -10.87 18.88 -4.25
N ASN A 44 -10.29 18.65 -3.08
CA ASN A 44 -9.32 19.55 -2.48
C ASN A 44 -7.89 19.42 -3.04
N ILE A 45 -7.67 18.62 -4.10
CA ILE A 45 -6.32 18.27 -4.55
C ILE A 45 -5.55 19.49 -5.05
N SER A 46 -6.12 20.30 -5.96
CA SER A 46 -5.42 21.44 -6.53
C SER A 46 -5.04 22.47 -5.47
N GLU A 47 -5.98 22.83 -4.58
CA GLU A 47 -5.73 23.71 -3.43
C GLU A 47 -4.65 23.13 -2.50
N LEU A 48 -4.67 21.82 -2.23
CA LEU A 48 -3.67 21.18 -1.40
C LEU A 48 -2.26 21.27 -2.01
N LEU A 49 -2.14 21.04 -3.33
CA LEU A 49 -0.84 21.11 -4.01
C LEU A 49 -0.31 22.54 -4.05
N GLU A 50 -1.15 23.51 -4.41
CA GLU A 50 -0.79 24.93 -4.42
C GLU A 50 -0.35 25.42 -3.04
N LYS A 51 -1.13 25.12 -1.99
CA LYS A 51 -0.83 25.51 -0.60
C LYS A 51 0.51 24.95 -0.10
N ASN A 52 0.93 23.80 -0.62
CA ASN A 52 2.20 23.17 -0.23
C ASN A 52 3.30 23.37 -1.28
N ASN A 53 3.09 24.27 -2.25
CA ASN A 53 4.03 24.61 -3.31
C ASN A 53 4.59 23.36 -4.04
N ILE A 54 3.69 22.43 -4.37
CA ILE A 54 3.98 21.20 -5.10
C ILE A 54 3.54 21.39 -6.55
N LEU A 55 4.50 21.32 -7.47
CA LEU A 55 4.27 21.34 -8.91
C LEU A 55 4.75 20.02 -9.52
N ILE A 56 3.90 19.35 -10.29
CA ILE A 56 4.31 18.14 -11.02
C ILE A 56 5.06 18.53 -12.29
N VAL A 57 6.24 17.93 -12.48
CA VAL A 57 7.13 18.23 -13.62
C VAL A 57 7.20 17.06 -14.60
N GLU A 58 7.19 15.83 -14.10
CA GLU A 58 7.33 14.63 -14.92
C GLU A 58 6.56 13.45 -14.29
N HIS A 59 5.85 12.69 -15.13
CA HIS A 59 5.25 11.40 -14.73
C HIS A 59 6.23 10.26 -15.00
N GLN A 60 6.52 9.45 -13.98
CA GLN A 60 7.50 8.35 -14.03
C GLN A 60 6.89 6.95 -13.91
N GLY A 61 5.57 6.85 -13.65
CA GLY A 61 4.88 5.60 -13.28
C GLY A 61 4.91 4.46 -14.32
N LYS A 62 5.60 4.64 -15.46
CA LYS A 62 5.66 3.65 -16.56
C LYS A 62 6.78 2.62 -16.44
N ASP A 63 7.90 2.91 -15.75
CA ASP A 63 9.15 2.14 -15.93
C ASP A 63 9.67 1.43 -14.67
N ASN A 64 8.79 0.82 -13.87
CA ASN A 64 9.15 0.18 -12.59
C ASN A 64 9.88 1.13 -11.61
N GLY A 65 9.71 2.44 -11.76
CA GLY A 65 10.23 3.43 -10.83
C GLY A 65 9.64 3.24 -9.43
N ASP A 66 10.44 3.54 -8.40
CA ASP A 66 9.98 3.46 -7.00
C ASP A 66 8.98 4.58 -6.63
N VAL A 67 8.82 5.58 -7.50
CA VAL A 67 8.01 6.80 -7.32
C VAL A 67 7.19 7.10 -8.58
N ASP A 68 6.08 7.82 -8.41
CA ASP A 68 5.12 8.07 -9.50
C ASP A 68 5.44 9.37 -10.27
N PHE A 69 6.05 10.37 -9.62
CA PHE A 69 6.33 11.69 -10.20
C PHE A 69 7.65 12.31 -9.73
N LYS A 70 8.27 13.09 -10.63
CA LYS A 70 9.17 14.18 -10.23
C LYS A 70 8.36 15.45 -10.03
N ILE A 71 8.66 16.16 -8.96
CA ILE A 71 7.99 17.41 -8.60
C ILE A 71 9.02 18.51 -8.33
N ASN A 72 8.57 19.75 -8.43
CA ASN A 72 9.19 20.88 -7.80
C ASN A 72 8.45 21.14 -6.49
N LEU A 73 9.15 21.07 -5.36
CA LEU A 73 8.63 21.34 -4.02
C LEU A 73 9.42 22.51 -3.46
N ASP A 74 8.79 23.63 -3.13
CA ASP A 74 9.50 24.79 -2.58
C ASP A 74 10.68 25.26 -3.45
N ASN A 75 10.48 25.29 -4.77
CA ASN A 75 11.50 25.66 -5.76
C ASN A 75 12.75 24.75 -5.79
N ARG A 76 12.67 23.53 -5.25
CA ARG A 76 13.71 22.50 -5.38
C ARG A 76 13.17 21.20 -6.00
N PRO A 77 14.02 20.46 -6.75
CA PRO A 77 13.67 19.12 -7.22
C PRO A 77 13.32 18.18 -6.05
N ALA A 78 12.25 17.41 -6.21
CA ALA A 78 11.78 16.43 -5.26
C ALA A 78 10.97 15.32 -5.96
N THR A 79 10.52 14.33 -5.20
CA THR A 79 9.76 13.17 -5.69
C THR A 79 8.40 13.03 -5.00
N LEU A 80 7.40 12.54 -5.72
CA LEU A 80 6.06 12.30 -5.20
C LEU A 80 5.56 10.91 -5.55
N SER A 81 4.98 10.23 -4.57
CA SER A 81 4.17 9.02 -4.79
C SER A 81 2.71 9.30 -4.48
N ALA A 82 1.81 8.81 -5.33
CA ALA A 82 0.37 8.91 -5.21
C ALA A 82 -0.22 7.56 -4.81
N LYS A 83 -0.93 7.52 -3.68
CA LYS A 83 -1.59 6.29 -3.20
C LYS A 83 -3.08 6.52 -3.05
N THR A 84 -3.89 5.56 -3.49
CA THR A 84 -5.36 5.65 -3.45
C THR A 84 -5.99 4.60 -2.54
N THR A 85 -7.14 4.93 -1.95
CA THR A 85 -8.03 3.97 -1.30
C THR A 85 -9.50 4.22 -1.65
N MET A 86 -10.25 3.14 -1.83
CA MET A 86 -11.69 3.20 -2.11
C MET A 86 -12.53 3.75 -0.94
N GLY A 87 -12.10 3.52 0.31
CA GLY A 87 -12.86 3.88 1.52
C GLY A 87 -12.23 5.02 2.32
N LYS A 88 -12.97 5.58 3.29
CA LYS A 88 -12.51 6.68 4.16
C LYS A 88 -11.30 6.31 5.04
N HIS A 89 -11.22 5.06 5.47
CA HIS A 89 -10.12 4.53 6.26
C HIS A 89 -9.46 3.40 5.47
N GLY A 90 -8.39 3.75 4.77
CA GLY A 90 -7.67 2.82 3.91
C GLY A 90 -6.39 2.30 4.53
N LYS A 91 -5.71 1.47 3.76
CA LYS A 91 -4.41 0.93 4.10
C LYS A 91 -3.42 1.36 3.01
N ILE A 92 -2.26 1.84 3.42
CA ILE A 92 -1.18 2.25 2.52
C ILE A 92 -0.26 1.05 2.33
N CYS A 93 -0.04 0.65 1.09
CA CYS A 93 0.92 -0.39 0.78
C CYS A 93 2.30 0.23 0.56
N PRO A 94 3.34 -0.20 1.30
CA PRO A 94 4.72 0.17 1.00
C PRO A 94 5.17 -0.36 -0.36
N GLN A 95 6.22 0.25 -0.92
CA GLN A 95 6.88 -0.28 -2.11
C GLN A 95 7.57 -1.61 -1.78
N GLY A 96 7.26 -2.65 -2.55
CA GLY A 96 7.69 -4.01 -2.22
C GLY A 96 6.98 -4.60 -0.98
N GLY A 97 5.85 -4.04 -0.57
CA GLY A 97 4.96 -4.59 0.47
C GLY A 97 4.04 -5.72 -0.03
N GLN A 98 4.06 -6.06 -1.32
CA GLN A 98 3.26 -7.16 -1.90
C GLN A 98 4.10 -8.18 -2.69
N PRO A 99 5.23 -8.68 -2.16
CA PRO A 99 6.05 -9.65 -2.87
C PRO A 99 5.27 -10.95 -3.11
N THR A 100 5.47 -11.55 -4.29
CA THR A 100 5.12 -12.96 -4.50
C THR A 100 5.87 -13.83 -3.50
N TYR A 101 5.37 -15.02 -3.19
CA TYR A 101 6.01 -15.97 -2.29
C TYR A 101 7.45 -16.26 -2.68
N LYS A 102 7.73 -16.46 -3.97
CA LYS A 102 9.10 -16.65 -4.48
C LYS A 102 10.00 -15.43 -4.20
N SER A 103 9.50 -14.22 -4.43
CA SER A 103 10.26 -12.99 -4.17
C SER A 103 10.49 -12.77 -2.68
N PHE A 104 9.47 -13.04 -1.86
CA PHE A 104 9.56 -12.98 -0.41
C PHE A 104 10.61 -13.97 0.11
N ASP A 105 10.56 -15.22 -0.32
CA ASP A 105 11.48 -16.26 0.13
C ASP A 105 12.92 -15.94 -0.24
N ARG A 106 13.16 -15.48 -1.46
CA ARG A 106 14.50 -15.05 -1.89
C ARG A 106 15.00 -13.87 -1.05
N LYS A 107 14.18 -12.84 -0.87
CA LYS A 107 14.57 -11.62 -0.12
C LYS A 107 14.82 -11.91 1.36
N ARG A 108 14.15 -12.91 1.93
CA ARG A 108 14.23 -13.28 3.35
C ARG A 108 15.09 -14.52 3.61
N ASN A 109 15.81 -15.02 2.61
CA ASN A 109 16.64 -16.22 2.68
C ASN A 109 15.88 -17.46 3.21
N LEU A 110 14.65 -17.64 2.74
CA LEU A 110 13.77 -18.77 3.08
C LEU A 110 13.67 -19.82 1.99
N THR A 111 14.25 -19.60 0.80
CA THR A 111 14.09 -20.47 -0.38
C THR A 111 14.38 -21.94 -0.07
N THR A 112 15.48 -22.25 0.61
CA THR A 112 15.82 -23.64 0.98
C THR A 112 14.80 -24.24 1.96
N LYS A 113 14.25 -23.42 2.87
CA LYS A 113 13.27 -23.88 3.87
C LYS A 113 11.88 -24.11 3.28
N THR A 114 11.56 -23.47 2.16
CA THR A 114 10.22 -23.54 1.54
C THR A 114 10.16 -24.38 0.27
N ALA A 115 11.29 -24.69 -0.37
CA ALA A 115 11.37 -25.28 -1.72
C ALA A 115 10.53 -26.57 -1.90
N ASN A 116 10.53 -27.46 -0.90
CA ASN A 116 9.90 -28.78 -0.99
C ASN A 116 8.64 -28.89 -0.12
N LEU A 117 8.09 -27.76 0.32
CA LEU A 117 6.90 -27.73 1.16
C LEU A 117 5.67 -27.37 0.32
N ASP A 118 4.53 -27.94 0.69
CA ASP A 118 3.26 -27.41 0.23
C ASP A 118 3.09 -25.94 0.66
N ARG A 119 2.22 -25.22 -0.05
CA ARG A 119 1.99 -23.77 0.18
C ARG A 119 1.65 -23.47 1.64
N GLN A 120 0.83 -24.30 2.28
CA GLN A 120 0.34 -24.04 3.63
C GLN A 120 1.49 -24.14 4.64
N LYS A 121 2.29 -25.21 4.57
CA LYS A 121 3.50 -25.38 5.41
C LYS A 121 4.53 -24.27 5.15
N ALA A 122 4.78 -23.93 3.89
CA ALA A 122 5.66 -22.82 3.54
C ALA A 122 5.15 -21.47 4.10
N ASN A 123 3.83 -21.24 4.10
CA ASN A 123 3.24 -20.04 4.68
C ASN A 123 3.34 -19.99 6.20
N CYS A 124 3.28 -21.13 6.91
CA CYS A 124 3.61 -21.17 8.33
C CYS A 124 5.04 -20.66 8.58
N ILE A 125 6.03 -21.13 7.81
CA ILE A 125 7.43 -20.68 7.91
C ILE A 125 7.55 -19.18 7.64
N ARG A 126 6.90 -18.67 6.58
CA ARG A 126 6.90 -17.23 6.26
C ARG A 126 6.30 -16.39 7.38
N PHE A 127 5.21 -16.85 7.98
CA PHE A 127 4.56 -16.13 9.07
C PHE A 127 5.38 -16.18 10.37
N GLU A 128 6.00 -17.30 10.69
CA GLU A 128 6.96 -17.38 11.81
C GLU A 128 8.15 -16.45 11.59
N TRP A 129 8.70 -16.40 10.37
CA TRP A 129 9.76 -15.45 10.04
C TRP A 129 9.31 -14.00 10.28
N LEU A 130 8.10 -13.63 9.84
CA LEU A 130 7.54 -12.29 10.07
C LEU A 130 7.42 -11.99 11.56
N LYS A 131 6.95 -12.95 12.38
CA LYS A 131 6.84 -12.76 13.84
C LYS A 131 8.20 -12.53 14.48
N ASN A 132 9.19 -13.34 14.12
CA ASN A 132 10.55 -13.26 14.67
C ASN A 132 11.32 -12.02 14.21
N ASN A 133 10.90 -11.38 13.11
CA ASN A 133 11.57 -10.21 12.52
C ASN A 133 10.64 -9.00 12.44
N ILE A 134 9.58 -8.96 13.25
CA ILE A 134 8.50 -7.99 13.03
C ILE A 134 8.97 -6.54 13.14
N HIS A 135 9.83 -6.24 14.11
CA HIS A 135 10.31 -4.88 14.35
C HIS A 135 11.15 -4.36 13.18
N SER A 136 12.14 -5.14 12.73
CA SER A 136 12.99 -4.78 11.59
C SER A 136 12.17 -4.73 10.29
N TYR A 137 11.23 -5.65 10.10
CA TYR A 137 10.33 -5.66 8.97
C TYR A 137 9.44 -4.40 8.93
N LEU A 138 8.83 -4.00 10.05
CA LEU A 138 7.99 -2.80 10.11
C LEU A 138 8.79 -1.52 9.86
N ASN A 139 10.00 -1.40 10.41
CA ASN A 139 10.90 -0.28 10.12
C ASN A 139 11.26 -0.22 8.62
N GLU A 140 11.57 -1.37 8.00
CA GLU A 140 11.81 -1.45 6.56
C GLU A 140 10.58 -1.02 5.74
N MET A 141 9.38 -1.49 6.13
CA MET A 141 8.14 -1.14 5.45
C MET A 141 7.80 0.34 5.61
N GLN A 142 8.08 0.96 6.76
CA GLN A 142 7.90 2.41 6.95
C GLN A 142 8.83 3.18 6.02
N ALA A 143 10.12 2.82 5.96
CA ALA A 143 11.07 3.45 5.04
C ALA A 143 10.62 3.33 3.58
N ARG A 144 10.10 2.16 3.18
CA ARG A 144 9.54 1.91 1.83
C ARG A 144 8.17 2.54 1.58
N THR A 145 7.49 3.04 2.61
CA THR A 145 6.23 3.80 2.46
C THR A 145 6.53 5.26 2.17
N PHE A 146 7.62 5.77 2.74
CA PHE A 146 8.10 7.14 2.62
C PHE A 146 9.44 7.18 1.88
N CYS A 147 9.55 6.44 0.77
CA CYS A 147 10.74 6.42 -0.09
C CYS A 147 10.79 7.59 -1.08
N CYS A 148 9.88 8.55 -0.96
CA CYS A 148 9.78 9.77 -1.74
C CYS A 148 9.66 10.98 -0.80
N ASP A 149 9.91 12.18 -1.31
CA ASP A 149 9.82 13.42 -0.53
C ASP A 149 8.37 13.73 -0.12
N CYS A 150 7.41 13.44 -1.00
CA CYS A 150 5.98 13.69 -0.77
C CYS A 150 5.14 12.43 -1.01
N LEU A 151 4.37 12.03 0.00
CA LEU A 151 3.37 10.97 -0.14
C LEU A 151 1.97 11.59 -0.19
N LEU A 152 1.39 11.65 -1.37
CA LEU A 152 0.04 12.13 -1.60
C LEU A 152 -0.95 10.96 -1.48
N TYR A 153 -1.88 11.05 -0.53
CA TYR A 153 -2.84 9.99 -0.27
C TYR A 153 -4.26 10.44 -0.53
N LEU A 154 -4.90 9.81 -1.52
CA LEU A 154 -6.28 10.04 -1.89
C LEU A 154 -7.20 9.01 -1.24
N ASN A 155 -8.05 9.47 -0.33
CA ASN A 155 -8.99 8.62 0.38
C ASN A 155 -10.42 8.73 -0.16
N ASN A 156 -11.26 7.76 0.21
CA ASN A 156 -12.70 7.77 -0.05
C ASN A 156 -13.08 7.89 -1.54
N CYS A 157 -12.28 7.30 -2.44
CA CYS A 157 -12.42 7.43 -3.90
C CYS A 157 -13.80 7.01 -4.45
N LYS A 158 -14.54 6.15 -3.73
CA LYS A 158 -15.89 5.72 -4.14
C LYS A 158 -16.98 6.76 -3.92
N LYS A 159 -16.80 7.67 -2.96
CA LYS A 159 -17.82 8.63 -2.55
C LYS A 159 -17.35 10.04 -2.87
N ASN A 160 -16.64 10.66 -1.91
CA ASN A 160 -16.10 12.00 -2.03
C ASN A 160 -14.58 11.91 -1.86
N PRO A 161 -13.80 11.89 -2.95
CA PRO A 161 -12.35 11.78 -2.88
C PRO A 161 -11.75 12.98 -2.13
N GLN A 162 -10.83 12.71 -1.22
CA GLN A 162 -10.12 13.73 -0.44
C GLN A 162 -8.64 13.38 -0.34
N ALA A 163 -7.79 14.32 -0.72
CA ALA A 163 -6.35 14.17 -0.66
C ALA A 163 -5.77 14.75 0.63
N ILE A 164 -4.72 14.10 1.12
CA ILE A 164 -3.87 14.60 2.20
C ILE A 164 -2.40 14.31 1.88
N LEU A 165 -1.50 15.13 2.41
CA LEU A 165 -0.09 14.81 2.48
C LEU A 165 0.18 14.01 3.74
N VAL A 166 0.68 12.78 3.56
CA VAL A 166 0.98 11.89 4.67
C VAL A 166 2.41 12.13 5.12
N LYS A 167 2.62 12.32 6.43
CA LYS A 167 3.94 12.55 7.01
C LYS A 167 4.45 11.29 7.69
N ASN A 168 5.75 11.03 7.50
CA ASN A 168 6.42 9.96 8.24
C ASN A 168 6.57 10.38 9.71
N LYS A 169 5.84 9.74 10.62
CA LYS A 169 5.98 9.95 12.07
C LYS A 169 7.27 9.35 12.64
N LYS A 170 8.06 8.64 11.83
CA LYS A 170 9.34 8.05 12.19
C LYS A 170 9.24 7.16 13.43
N TYR A 171 8.23 6.30 13.46
CA TYR A 171 8.06 5.34 14.54
C TYR A 171 9.28 4.42 14.61
N ASP A 172 9.78 4.19 15.83
CA ASP A 172 10.80 3.19 16.11
C ASP A 172 10.13 1.90 16.59
N PHE A 173 9.84 1.00 15.65
CA PHE A 173 9.10 -0.22 15.96
C PHE A 173 9.87 -1.18 16.87
N THR A 174 11.20 -1.06 17.05
CA THR A 174 11.96 -1.93 17.96
C THR A 174 11.66 -1.68 19.42
N LYS A 175 11.07 -0.53 19.74
CA LYS A 175 10.66 -0.14 21.10
C LYS A 175 9.20 -0.47 21.42
N MET A 176 8.45 -0.96 20.44
CA MET A 176 7.02 -1.19 20.58
C MET A 176 6.72 -2.65 20.89
N LYS A 177 5.77 -2.89 21.80
CA LYS A 177 5.19 -4.23 21.96
C LYS A 177 4.23 -4.49 20.80
N ILE A 178 4.51 -5.52 20.00
CA ILE A 178 3.70 -5.89 18.84
C ILE A 178 2.86 -7.13 19.14
N THR A 179 1.57 -7.08 18.79
CA THR A 179 0.63 -8.21 18.90
C THR A 179 -0.17 -8.41 17.62
N TYR A 180 -0.85 -9.55 17.50
CA TYR A 180 -1.54 -9.98 16.29
C TYR A 180 -2.98 -10.38 16.61
N SER A 181 -3.93 -10.02 15.76
CA SER A 181 -5.31 -10.54 15.88
C SER A 181 -5.37 -12.06 15.73
N ARG A 182 -4.43 -12.65 14.98
CA ARG A 182 -4.31 -14.09 14.76
C ARG A 182 -2.83 -14.48 14.92
N PRO A 183 -2.44 -15.06 16.06
CA PRO A 183 -1.03 -15.35 16.38
C PRO A 183 -0.45 -16.55 15.61
N ASN A 184 -1.32 -17.36 15.00
CA ASN A 184 -0.96 -18.56 14.25
C ASN A 184 -1.48 -18.48 12.81
N TYR A 185 -0.71 -19.01 11.87
CA TYR A 185 -1.15 -19.14 10.48
C TYR A 185 -2.17 -20.28 10.38
N GLU A 186 -3.34 -19.98 9.81
CA GLU A 186 -4.43 -20.96 9.66
C GLU A 186 -5.33 -20.56 8.48
N GLU A 187 -5.48 -21.47 7.51
CA GLU A 187 -6.45 -21.35 6.43
C GLU A 187 -7.79 -21.98 6.85
N LYS A 188 -8.81 -21.16 7.13
CA LYS A 188 -10.13 -21.65 7.55
C LYS A 188 -10.96 -22.16 6.37
N PRO A 189 -11.92 -23.08 6.55
CA PRO A 189 -12.84 -23.49 5.47
C PRO A 189 -13.61 -22.31 4.86
N HIS A 190 -13.86 -22.35 3.56
CA HIS A 190 -14.59 -21.32 2.84
C HIS A 190 -16.10 -21.47 3.06
N LYS A 191 -16.74 -20.47 3.70
CA LYS A 191 -18.18 -20.53 4.06
C LYS A 191 -19.16 -20.79 2.91
N LYS A 192 -18.79 -20.44 1.67
CA LYS A 192 -19.67 -20.51 0.48
C LYS A 192 -19.19 -21.45 -0.63
N LYS A 193 -18.07 -22.15 -0.43
CA LYS A 193 -17.50 -23.03 -1.47
C LYS A 193 -17.28 -24.41 -0.85
N PRO A 194 -17.53 -25.50 -1.58
CA PRO A 194 -17.35 -26.84 -1.04
C PRO A 194 -15.88 -27.09 -0.69
N ALA A 195 -15.65 -28.02 0.24
CA ALA A 195 -14.31 -28.53 0.52
C ALA A 195 -13.66 -29.03 -0.81
N PRO A 196 -12.34 -28.84 -1.00
CA PRO A 196 -11.34 -28.37 -0.03
C PRO A 196 -11.10 -26.85 -0.03
N ALA A 197 -12.07 -26.02 -0.46
CA ALA A 197 -11.88 -24.58 -0.50
C ALA A 197 -11.69 -23.97 0.90
N THR A 198 -10.57 -23.28 1.12
CA THR A 198 -10.31 -22.50 2.34
C THR A 198 -10.54 -20.99 2.11
N THR A 199 -10.34 -20.12 3.11
CA THR A 199 -10.21 -18.66 2.96
C THR A 199 -8.74 -18.26 2.85
N GLU A 200 -8.47 -17.01 2.47
CA GLU A 200 -7.13 -16.44 2.63
C GLU A 200 -6.85 -16.16 4.11
N PHE A 201 -5.57 -16.17 4.50
CA PHE A 201 -5.17 -15.79 5.85
C PHE A 201 -4.89 -14.28 5.89
N SER A 202 -5.40 -13.62 6.92
CA SER A 202 -5.05 -12.24 7.24
C SER A 202 -4.93 -12.05 8.74
N THR A 203 -4.01 -11.20 9.17
CA THR A 203 -3.91 -10.76 10.57
C THR A 203 -3.62 -9.27 10.65
N THR A 204 -4.36 -8.58 11.52
CA THR A 204 -4.07 -7.23 11.96
C THR A 204 -2.90 -7.26 12.93
N ILE A 205 -2.03 -6.27 12.82
CA ILE A 205 -0.89 -6.02 13.70
C ILE A 205 -1.26 -4.83 14.57
N TYR A 206 -1.03 -4.97 15.86
CA TYR A 206 -1.25 -3.93 16.85
C TYR A 206 0.07 -3.56 17.52
N ALA A 207 0.19 -2.30 17.92
CA ALA A 207 1.29 -1.80 18.74
C ALA A 207 0.75 -1.00 19.93
N ILE A 208 1.51 -0.95 21.02
CA ILE A 208 1.26 0.01 22.09
C ILE A 208 1.96 1.32 21.74
N ILE A 209 1.18 2.37 21.48
CA ILE A 209 1.66 3.74 21.19
C ILE A 209 1.01 4.66 22.22
N ASP A 210 1.82 5.41 22.96
CA ASP A 210 1.36 6.33 24.02
C ASP A 210 0.40 5.67 25.03
N GLY A 211 0.71 4.42 25.41
CA GLY A 211 -0.09 3.62 26.34
C GLY A 211 -1.38 3.02 25.76
N LYS A 212 -1.69 3.26 24.48
CA LYS A 212 -2.90 2.75 23.81
C LYS A 212 -2.58 1.66 22.79
N THR A 213 -3.46 0.67 22.68
CA THR A 213 -3.34 -0.37 21.66
C THR A 213 -3.89 0.15 20.33
N GLU A 214 -3.01 0.38 19.37
CA GLU A 214 -3.32 0.94 18.07
C GLU A 214 -3.17 -0.10 16.96
N GLN A 215 -4.04 -0.03 15.94
CA GLN A 215 -3.89 -0.83 14.72
C GLN A 215 -2.84 -0.19 13.82
N ILE A 216 -1.71 -0.87 13.63
CA ILE A 216 -0.61 -0.32 12.82
C ILE A 216 -0.64 -0.83 11.38
N GLY A 217 -0.96 -2.10 11.15
CA GLY A 217 -0.96 -2.67 9.81
C GLY A 217 -1.66 -4.03 9.72
N GLU A 218 -1.61 -4.63 8.55
CA GLU A 218 -2.20 -5.93 8.29
C GLU A 218 -1.34 -6.75 7.33
N PHE A 219 -1.11 -8.03 7.68
CA PHE A 219 -0.65 -9.05 6.76
C PHE A 219 -1.83 -9.76 6.09
N GLN A 220 -1.70 -10.03 4.80
CA GLN A 220 -2.59 -10.90 4.03
C GLN A 220 -1.76 -11.86 3.20
N PHE A 221 -2.10 -13.15 3.28
CA PHE A 221 -1.49 -14.21 2.49
C PHE A 221 -2.49 -14.63 1.43
N HIS A 222 -2.25 -14.14 0.22
CA HIS A 222 -3.09 -14.43 -0.92
C HIS A 222 -2.70 -15.77 -1.53
N LYS A 223 -3.68 -16.64 -1.78
CA LYS A 223 -3.42 -18.01 -2.24
C LYS A 223 -3.79 -18.27 -3.70
N SER A 224 -4.52 -17.35 -4.33
CA SER A 224 -4.86 -17.38 -5.76
C SER A 224 -4.19 -16.24 -6.51
N SER A 225 -4.14 -16.33 -7.85
CA SER A 225 -3.42 -15.41 -8.75
C SER A 225 -1.91 -15.35 -8.50
N ARG A 226 -1.42 -14.31 -7.82
CA ARG A 226 0.00 -13.97 -7.67
C ARG A 226 0.70 -14.64 -6.50
N GLN A 227 -0.04 -15.35 -5.62
CA GLN A 227 0.50 -16.04 -4.44
C GLN A 227 1.51 -15.18 -3.66
N GLN A 228 1.00 -14.26 -2.84
CA GLN A 228 1.79 -13.14 -2.30
C GLN A 228 1.63 -12.96 -0.80
N VAL A 229 2.69 -12.51 -0.14
CA VAL A 229 2.63 -11.94 1.21
C VAL A 229 2.41 -10.46 1.04
N LYS A 230 1.26 -9.95 1.49
CA LYS A 230 0.87 -8.55 1.36
C LYS A 230 0.85 -7.90 2.73
N PHE A 231 1.58 -6.81 2.88
CA PHE A 231 1.56 -5.96 4.05
C PHE A 231 1.10 -4.55 3.68
N ARG A 232 0.28 -3.95 4.54
CA ARG A 232 -0.16 -2.56 4.41
C ARG A 232 -0.31 -1.92 5.78
N PHE A 233 0.15 -0.69 5.94
CA PHE A 233 -0.12 0.10 7.14
C PHE A 233 -1.56 0.62 7.11
N TYR A 234 -2.20 0.76 8.27
CA TYR A 234 -3.41 1.56 8.35
C TYR A 234 -3.06 3.03 8.16
N SER A 235 -3.76 3.73 7.28
CA SER A 235 -3.37 5.12 6.94
C SER A 235 -3.44 6.04 8.17
N LYS A 236 -4.40 5.81 9.07
CA LYS A 236 -4.55 6.53 10.35
C LYS A 236 -3.28 6.56 11.20
N LEU A 237 -2.40 5.58 11.06
CA LEU A 237 -1.12 5.56 11.77
C LEU A 237 -0.29 6.81 11.46
N PHE A 238 -0.36 7.31 10.22
CA PHE A 238 0.43 8.43 9.71
C PHE A 238 -0.37 9.72 9.48
N HIS A 239 -1.66 9.72 9.84
CA HIS A 239 -2.49 10.92 9.85
C HIS A 239 -2.32 11.69 11.16
#